data_AF-A0A1E4J7Y9-F1
#
_entry.id   AF-A0A1E4J7Y9-F1
#
_cell.length_a   1.000
_cell.length_b   1.000
_cell.length_c   1.000
_cell.angle_alpha   90.00
_cell.angle_beta   90.00
_cell.angle_gamma   90.00
#
_symmetry.space_group_name_H-M   'P 1'
#
loop_
_entity.id
_entity.type
_entity.pdbx_description
1 polymer ?
#
loop_
_entity_poly.entity_id
_entity_poly.type
_entity_poly.pdbx_seq_one_letter_code
_entity_poly.pdbx_strand_id
1 'polypeptide(L)'
;MNIPRSVTFVRLTLVAALAGTALTGCYVVPLGQPAPVAPPSQAYAVPPGPVAQTFSARLYPSNAEAARYGTVAGTVTNDMNGRGHFSAQIGNEQFQGEATRVAGSRGAGLANAAGSRGGNLSCQYTMNSATLGSGQCVLNSGPAFTMHIGG
;
A
#
# COMPACT_ATOMS: atom_id res chain seq x y z
N MET A 1 12.95 91.98 -38.19
CA MET A 1 11.50 91.98 -38.42
C MET A 1 10.87 91.18 -37.27
N ASN A 2 10.56 91.87 -36.18
CA ASN A 2 10.00 91.30 -34.94
C ASN A 2 8.52 91.72 -34.87
N ILE A 3 7.65 90.78 -34.52
CA ILE A 3 6.23 91.05 -34.21
C ILE A 3 6.14 91.53 -32.76
N PRO A 4 5.53 92.70 -32.47
CA PRO A 4 5.39 93.20 -31.10
C PRO A 4 3.91 93.29 -30.63
N ARG A 5 3.77 93.58 -29.32
CA ARG A 5 2.60 94.19 -28.62
C ARG A 5 1.47 93.20 -28.27
N SER A 6 0.81 93.25 -27.13
CA SER A 6 0.85 94.07 -25.91
C SER A 6 -0.07 93.30 -24.95
N VAL A 7 0.42 92.78 -23.81
CA VAL A 7 0.21 93.41 -22.49
C VAL A 7 -1.02 94.33 -22.48
N THR A 8 -2.13 93.92 -21.85
CA THR A 8 -3.12 94.74 -21.09
C THR A 8 -4.47 94.02 -20.99
N PHE A 9 -4.52 92.80 -20.46
CA PHE A 9 -5.71 92.33 -19.73
C PHE A 9 -5.21 91.51 -18.54
N VAL A 10 -4.83 92.21 -17.47
CA VAL A 10 -5.66 92.20 -16.24
C VAL A 10 -5.44 90.84 -15.55
N ARG A 11 -4.29 90.58 -14.90
CA ARG A 11 -3.86 91.17 -13.62
C ARG A 11 -4.97 91.23 -12.55
N LEU A 12 -6.01 90.39 -12.63
CA LEU A 12 -7.08 90.33 -11.62
C LEU A 12 -7.43 88.91 -11.17
N THR A 13 -6.44 88.04 -10.99
CA THR A 13 -6.62 86.77 -10.24
C THR A 13 -5.39 86.41 -9.38
N LEU A 14 -4.55 87.41 -9.07
CA LEU A 14 -3.81 87.39 -7.80
C LEU A 14 -4.87 87.75 -6.75
N VAL A 15 -5.37 86.83 -5.91
CA VAL A 15 -5.02 86.80 -4.48
C VAL A 15 -5.73 85.62 -3.76
N ALA A 16 -6.54 84.81 -4.43
CA ALA A 16 -7.48 83.92 -3.74
C ALA A 16 -7.05 82.45 -3.53
N ALA A 17 -5.77 82.09 -3.74
CA ALA A 17 -5.37 80.67 -3.74
C ALA A 17 -4.10 80.32 -2.94
N LEU A 18 -3.70 81.15 -1.97
CA LEU A 18 -2.45 80.96 -1.21
C LEU A 18 -2.62 80.71 0.30
N ALA A 19 -3.85 80.38 0.77
CA ALA A 19 -4.15 80.22 2.20
C ALA A 19 -4.67 78.83 2.60
N GLY A 20 -4.25 77.74 1.92
CA GLY A 20 -4.81 76.40 2.16
C GLY A 20 -3.82 75.23 2.22
N THR A 21 -2.51 75.46 2.28
CA THR A 21 -1.49 74.38 2.23
C THR A 21 -1.05 73.86 3.59
N ALA A 22 -1.77 74.16 4.67
CA ALA A 22 -1.45 73.69 6.01
C ALA A 22 -2.50 72.68 6.51
N LEU A 23 -2.08 71.42 6.60
CA LEU A 23 -2.71 70.29 7.29
C LEU A 23 -3.91 69.63 6.60
N THR A 24 -3.66 68.53 5.87
CA THR A 24 -4.39 67.23 5.96
C THR A 24 -3.90 66.26 4.87
N GLY A 25 -2.60 65.98 4.84
CA GLY A 25 -2.11 64.79 4.15
C GLY A 25 -2.25 63.59 5.06
N CYS A 26 -3.44 62.97 5.11
CA CYS A 26 -3.62 61.67 5.77
C CYS A 26 -2.82 60.63 4.98
N TYR A 27 -1.61 60.30 5.44
CA TYR A 27 -0.87 59.18 4.90
C TYR A 27 -1.57 57.89 5.34
N VAL A 28 -2.22 57.22 4.40
CA VAL A 28 -2.83 55.92 4.62
C VAL A 28 -1.71 54.88 4.49
N VAL A 29 -1.24 54.35 5.62
CA VAL A 29 -0.39 53.15 5.65
C VAL A 29 -1.31 51.95 5.34
N PRO A 30 -1.09 51.16 4.28
CA PRO A 30 -1.80 49.90 4.11
C PRO A 30 -1.41 48.95 5.25
N LEU A 31 -2.32 48.75 6.21
CA LEU A 31 -2.19 47.70 7.21
C LEU A 31 -2.62 46.38 6.59
N GLY A 32 -1.67 45.45 6.48
CA GLY A 32 -1.94 44.04 6.24
C GLY A 32 -1.98 43.63 4.78
N GLN A 33 -0.83 43.25 4.23
CA GLN A 33 -0.81 42.25 3.18
C GLN A 33 -1.21 40.91 3.82
N PRO A 34 -2.30 40.24 3.37
CA PRO A 34 -2.58 38.88 3.80
C PRO A 34 -1.38 38.01 3.43
N ALA A 35 -0.87 37.23 4.37
CA ALA A 35 0.18 36.27 4.09
C ALA A 35 -0.28 35.35 2.94
N PRO A 36 0.61 35.01 1.97
CA PRO A 36 0.27 34.05 0.93
C PRO A 36 -0.22 32.76 1.59
N VAL A 37 -1.47 32.39 1.33
CA VAL A 37 -2.01 31.11 1.76
C VAL A 37 -1.19 30.03 1.05
N ALA A 38 -0.42 29.26 1.80
CA ALA A 38 0.30 28.12 1.23
C ALA A 38 -0.73 27.19 0.57
N PRO A 39 -0.50 26.73 -0.68
CA PRO A 39 -1.38 25.78 -1.32
C PRO A 39 -1.52 24.53 -0.43
N PRO A 40 -2.72 23.92 -0.33
CA PRO A 40 -2.91 22.72 0.47
C PRO A 40 -1.93 21.65 -0.04
N SER A 41 -1.13 21.12 0.88
CA SER A 41 -0.23 20.01 0.59
C SER A 41 -1.07 18.82 0.11
N GLN A 42 -1.02 18.55 -1.19
CA GLN A 42 -1.62 17.37 -1.75
C GLN A 42 -0.81 16.17 -1.25
N ALA A 43 -1.40 15.36 -0.37
CA ALA A 43 -0.82 14.09 0.00
C ALA A 43 -0.74 13.20 -1.25
N TYR A 44 0.48 12.90 -1.71
CA TYR A 44 0.67 11.94 -2.78
C TYR A 44 0.19 10.57 -2.29
N ALA A 45 -0.76 9.98 -3.01
CA ALA A 45 -1.18 8.60 -2.73
C ALA A 45 -0.01 7.67 -3.02
N VAL A 46 0.48 6.96 -2.00
CA VAL A 46 1.45 5.89 -2.17
C VAL A 46 0.72 4.71 -2.84
N PRO A 47 1.25 4.13 -3.94
CA PRO A 47 0.63 2.97 -4.56
C PRO A 47 0.56 1.82 -3.54
N PRO A 48 -0.53 1.04 -3.52
CA PRO A 48 -0.65 -0.09 -2.60
C PRO A 48 0.50 -1.07 -2.83
N GLY A 49 1.17 -1.45 -1.75
CA GLY A 49 2.24 -2.45 -1.79
C GLY A 49 1.72 -3.83 -2.20
N PRO A 50 2.62 -4.78 -2.51
CA PRO A 50 2.24 -6.16 -2.83
C PRO A 50 1.41 -6.76 -1.70
N VAL A 51 0.19 -7.20 -2.01
CA VAL A 51 -0.69 -7.88 -1.05
C VAL A 51 -0.37 -9.37 -1.03
N ALA A 52 -0.24 -9.95 0.16
CA ALA A 52 -0.10 -11.39 0.33
C ALA A 52 -1.35 -12.09 -0.25
N GLN A 53 -1.14 -13.20 -0.97
CA GLN A 53 -2.22 -13.99 -1.54
C GLN A 53 -2.41 -15.27 -0.73
N THR A 54 -3.64 -15.50 -0.25
CA THR A 54 -3.99 -16.72 0.47
C THR A 54 -4.77 -17.66 -0.44
N PHE A 55 -4.30 -18.89 -0.56
CA PHE A 55 -4.92 -19.97 -1.31
C PHE A 55 -5.50 -21.01 -0.35
N SER A 56 -6.61 -21.64 -0.73
CA SER A 56 -7.12 -22.79 0.01
C SER A 56 -6.34 -24.05 -0.39
N ALA A 57 -6.03 -24.90 0.58
CA ALA A 57 -5.42 -26.19 0.36
C ALA A 57 -6.34 -27.28 0.90
N ARG A 58 -6.56 -28.32 0.11
CA ARG A 58 -7.26 -29.54 0.53
C ARG A 58 -6.32 -30.71 0.47
N LEU A 59 -6.18 -31.39 1.59
CA LEU A 59 -5.34 -32.57 1.77
C LEU A 59 -6.25 -33.80 1.82
N TYR A 60 -6.14 -34.66 0.81
CA TYR A 60 -6.92 -35.88 0.67
C TYR A 60 -6.08 -37.07 1.12
N PRO A 61 -6.61 -37.99 1.94
CA PRO A 61 -5.87 -39.18 2.35
C PRO A 61 -5.34 -39.98 1.16
N SER A 62 -4.05 -40.35 1.21
CA SER A 62 -3.43 -41.22 0.20
C SER A 62 -3.00 -42.59 0.74
N ASN A 63 -3.11 -42.82 2.06
CA ASN A 63 -2.90 -44.13 2.70
C ASN A 63 -3.94 -44.45 3.78
N ALA A 64 -3.91 -45.68 4.28
CA ALA A 64 -4.84 -46.17 5.30
C ALA A 64 -4.71 -45.41 6.63
N GLU A 65 -3.49 -44.99 6.99
CA GLU A 65 -3.20 -44.21 8.17
C GLU A 65 -3.79 -42.80 8.09
N ALA A 66 -3.82 -42.19 6.90
CA ALA A 66 -4.47 -40.90 6.69
C ALA A 66 -6.00 -41.00 6.61
N ALA A 67 -6.54 -42.14 6.16
CA ALA A 67 -7.98 -42.33 5.99
C ALA A 67 -8.78 -42.06 7.28
N ARG A 68 -8.18 -42.33 8.46
CA ARG A 68 -8.79 -42.06 9.77
C ARG A 68 -9.00 -40.57 10.08
N TYR A 69 -8.27 -39.67 9.41
CA TYR A 69 -8.42 -38.23 9.57
C TYR A 69 -9.39 -37.61 8.55
N GLY A 70 -9.73 -38.34 7.49
CA GLY A 70 -10.53 -37.82 6.38
C GLY A 70 -9.84 -36.68 5.63
N THR A 71 -10.63 -35.90 4.90
CA THR A 71 -10.14 -34.74 4.16
C THR A 71 -9.77 -33.62 5.12
N VAL A 72 -8.55 -33.11 4.99
CA VAL A 72 -7.99 -32.03 5.80
C VAL A 72 -8.07 -30.73 5.03
N ALA A 73 -8.49 -29.66 5.71
CA ALA A 73 -8.42 -28.31 5.17
C ALA A 73 -7.15 -27.61 5.64
N GLY A 74 -6.60 -26.78 4.77
CA GLY A 74 -5.46 -25.92 5.07
C GLY A 74 -5.48 -24.65 4.23
N THR A 75 -4.54 -23.77 4.51
CA THR A 75 -4.32 -22.52 3.79
C THR A 75 -2.84 -22.35 3.50
N VAL A 76 -2.55 -21.78 2.32
CA VAL A 76 -1.21 -21.41 1.88
C VAL A 76 -1.22 -19.92 1.61
N THR A 77 -0.48 -19.13 2.38
CA THR A 77 -0.28 -17.71 2.13
C THR A 77 1.04 -17.50 1.42
N ASN A 78 1.04 -16.82 0.27
CA ASN A 78 2.24 -16.39 -0.44
C ASN A 78 2.44 -14.90 -0.19
N ASP A 79 3.53 -14.54 0.48
CA ASP A 79 3.85 -13.15 0.83
C ASP A 79 4.54 -12.39 -0.31
N MET A 80 4.56 -12.94 -1.54
CA MET A 80 5.16 -12.35 -2.75
C MET A 80 6.67 -12.06 -2.67
N ASN A 81 7.32 -12.39 -1.55
CA ASN A 81 8.74 -12.17 -1.27
C ASN A 81 9.56 -13.48 -1.30
N GLY A 82 9.03 -14.53 -1.93
CA GLY A 82 9.68 -15.86 -2.00
C GLY A 82 9.52 -16.72 -0.75
N ARG A 83 8.85 -16.20 0.28
CA ARG A 83 8.38 -16.95 1.45
C ARG A 83 6.85 -16.98 1.46
N GLY A 84 6.32 -17.99 2.11
CA GLY A 84 4.91 -18.14 2.39
C GLY A 84 4.70 -18.84 3.73
N HIS A 85 3.45 -18.89 4.14
CA HIS A 85 3.00 -19.56 5.35
C HIS A 85 2.04 -20.68 5.00
N PHE A 86 2.16 -21.81 5.70
CA PHE A 86 1.26 -22.93 5.55
C PHE A 86 0.57 -23.21 6.88
N SER A 87 -0.73 -23.46 6.84
CA SER A 87 -1.48 -23.95 7.99
C SER A 87 -2.42 -25.09 7.58
N ALA A 88 -2.59 -26.09 8.44
CA ALA A 88 -3.56 -27.16 8.26
C ALA A 88 -4.02 -27.72 9.60
N GLN A 89 -5.28 -28.16 9.66
CA GLN A 89 -5.86 -28.76 10.87
C GLN A 89 -6.08 -30.27 10.64
N ILE A 90 -5.36 -31.11 11.38
CA ILE A 90 -5.38 -32.57 11.20
C ILE A 90 -5.85 -33.22 12.50
N GLY A 91 -7.08 -33.72 12.49
CA GLY A 91 -7.77 -34.11 13.72
C GLY A 91 -7.86 -32.92 14.69
N ASN A 92 -7.34 -33.09 15.91
CA ASN A 92 -7.39 -32.09 16.98
C ASN A 92 -6.08 -31.27 17.10
N GLU A 93 -5.24 -31.26 16.07
CA GLU A 93 -3.95 -30.57 16.08
C GLU A 93 -3.83 -29.60 14.92
N GLN A 94 -3.43 -28.37 15.26
CA GLN A 94 -3.17 -27.31 14.32
C GLN A 94 -1.69 -27.34 13.96
N PHE A 95 -1.41 -27.44 12.66
CA PHE A 95 -0.08 -27.37 12.08
C PHE A 95 0.12 -25.97 11.49
N GLN A 96 1.25 -25.35 11.80
CA GLN A 96 1.64 -24.06 11.24
C GLN A 96 3.13 -24.06 10.90
N GLY A 97 3.49 -23.39 9.81
CA GLY A 97 4.88 -23.18 9.46
C GLY A 97 5.02 -22.39 8.17
N GLU A 98 6.04 -22.74 7.41
CA GLU A 98 6.55 -21.95 6.30
C GLU A 98 6.56 -22.73 5.00
N ALA A 99 6.32 -22.01 3.91
CA ALA A 99 6.38 -22.48 2.55
C ALA A 99 7.46 -21.69 1.79
N THR A 100 8.32 -22.38 1.07
CA THR A 100 9.43 -21.77 0.34
C THR A 100 9.49 -22.34 -1.07
N ARG A 101 9.74 -21.48 -2.06
CA ARG A 101 10.01 -21.92 -3.44
C ARG A 101 11.37 -22.59 -3.52
N VAL A 102 11.48 -23.71 -4.23
CA VAL A 102 12.78 -24.34 -4.50
C VAL A 102 13.57 -23.44 -5.45
N ALA A 103 14.81 -23.11 -5.11
CA ALA A 103 15.67 -22.27 -5.93
C ALA A 103 15.84 -22.86 -7.34
N GLY A 104 15.68 -22.02 -8.36
CA GLY A 104 15.75 -22.44 -9.77
C GLY A 104 14.50 -23.14 -10.31
N SER A 105 13.48 -23.40 -9.48
CA SER A 105 12.19 -23.93 -9.93
C SER A 105 11.17 -22.81 -10.15
N ARG A 106 10.42 -22.88 -11.24
CA ARG A 106 9.33 -21.93 -11.56
C ARG A 106 8.06 -22.18 -10.75
N GLY A 107 7.87 -23.40 -10.27
CA GLY A 107 6.60 -23.86 -9.69
C GLY A 107 6.76 -24.67 -8.40
N ALA A 108 7.88 -25.36 -8.21
CA ALA A 108 8.06 -26.27 -7.08
C ALA A 108 8.41 -25.53 -5.79
N GLY A 109 7.93 -26.07 -4.68
CA GLY A 109 8.17 -25.57 -3.35
C GLY A 109 8.10 -26.66 -2.30
N LEU A 110 8.60 -26.33 -1.12
CA LEU A 110 8.54 -27.14 0.09
C LEU A 110 7.78 -26.35 1.14
N ALA A 111 6.90 -27.02 1.88
CA ALA A 111 6.27 -26.45 3.06
C ALA A 111 6.46 -27.39 4.25
N ASN A 112 6.89 -26.85 5.39
CA ASN A 112 7.02 -27.61 6.62
C ASN A 112 6.22 -26.91 7.72
N ALA A 113 5.54 -27.70 8.54
CA ALA A 113 4.72 -27.17 9.62
C ALA A 113 4.84 -28.03 10.88
N ALA A 114 4.97 -27.35 12.01
CA ALA A 114 4.96 -27.98 13.32
C ALA A 114 3.53 -27.92 13.90
N GLY A 115 3.11 -29.03 14.49
CA GLY A 115 1.86 -29.16 15.21
C GLY A 115 2.01 -28.72 16.67
N SER A 116 0.92 -28.24 17.26
CA SER A 116 0.89 -27.81 18.66
C SER A 116 1.18 -28.92 19.69
N ARG A 117 1.21 -30.19 19.27
CA ARG A 117 1.52 -31.36 20.12
C ARG A 117 2.79 -32.09 19.68
N GLY A 118 3.63 -31.44 18.88
CA GLY A 118 4.92 -31.98 18.44
C GLY A 118 4.87 -32.83 17.17
N GLY A 119 3.72 -32.87 16.47
CA GLY A 119 3.67 -33.41 15.11
C GLY A 119 4.49 -32.56 14.14
N ASN A 120 4.99 -33.15 13.06
CA ASN A 120 5.59 -32.41 11.96
C ASN A 120 4.96 -32.86 10.64
N LEU A 121 4.55 -31.90 9.82
CA LEU A 121 3.99 -32.10 8.49
C LEU A 121 4.95 -31.53 7.46
N SER A 122 5.42 -32.39 6.56
CA SER A 122 6.28 -32.01 5.44
C SER A 122 5.53 -32.16 4.13
N CYS A 123 5.48 -31.10 3.34
CA CYS A 123 4.76 -31.03 2.08
C CYS A 123 5.71 -30.65 0.93
N GLN A 124 5.64 -31.41 -0.15
CA GLN A 124 6.26 -31.05 -1.43
C GLN A 124 5.15 -30.67 -2.39
N TYR A 125 5.25 -29.52 -3.03
CA TYR A 125 4.21 -29.03 -3.92
C TYR A 125 4.76 -28.40 -5.18
N THR A 126 3.95 -28.38 -6.21
CA THR A 126 4.20 -27.67 -7.46
C THR A 126 2.98 -26.85 -7.82
N MET A 127 3.19 -25.57 -8.05
CA MET A 127 2.18 -24.68 -8.62
C MET A 127 2.12 -24.91 -10.14
N ASN A 128 0.95 -25.30 -10.63
CA ASN A 128 0.67 -25.51 -12.04
C ASN A 128 0.20 -24.21 -12.73
N SER A 129 -0.37 -23.28 -11.96
CA SER A 129 -0.72 -21.92 -12.39
C SER A 129 -0.39 -20.91 -11.29
N ALA A 130 -0.81 -19.64 -11.47
CA ALA A 130 -0.65 -18.62 -10.44
C ALA A 130 -1.45 -18.91 -9.15
N THR A 131 -2.57 -19.64 -9.26
CA THR A 131 -3.50 -19.89 -8.14
C THR A 131 -3.78 -21.37 -7.87
N LEU A 132 -3.37 -22.27 -8.78
CA LEU A 132 -3.61 -23.70 -8.70
C LEU A 132 -2.30 -24.48 -8.59
N GLY A 133 -2.32 -25.51 -7.75
CA GLY A 133 -1.18 -26.40 -7.56
C GLY A 133 -1.59 -27.75 -7.02
N SER A 134 -0.64 -28.66 -6.97
CA SER A 134 -0.79 -29.97 -6.36
C SER A 134 0.50 -30.39 -5.65
N GLY A 135 0.38 -31.32 -4.72
CA GLY A 135 1.51 -31.76 -3.92
C GLY A 135 1.21 -33.02 -3.12
N GLN A 136 2.16 -33.38 -2.28
CA GLN A 136 2.08 -34.49 -1.34
C GLN A 136 2.55 -34.00 0.03
N CYS A 137 1.82 -34.37 1.08
CA CYS A 137 2.13 -34.04 2.46
C CYS A 137 2.22 -35.31 3.29
N VAL A 138 3.21 -35.40 4.16
CA VAL A 138 3.42 -36.54 5.06
C VAL A 138 3.57 -36.05 6.49
N LEU A 139 2.85 -36.67 7.41
CA LEU A 139 3.12 -36.52 8.84
C LEU A 139 4.30 -37.41 9.22
N ASN A 140 5.09 -36.94 10.17
CA ASN A 140 6.14 -37.73 10.84
C ASN A 140 5.63 -39.04 11.47
N SER A 141 4.33 -39.14 11.75
CA SER A 141 3.68 -40.35 12.29
C SER A 141 3.23 -41.36 11.22
N GLY A 142 3.41 -41.07 9.92
CA GLY A 142 3.06 -41.97 8.80
C GLY A 142 1.86 -41.58 7.92
N PRO A 143 0.83 -40.86 8.37
CA PRO A 143 -0.26 -40.41 7.51
C PRO A 143 0.24 -39.59 6.31
N ALA A 144 -0.19 -39.96 5.10
CA ALA A 144 0.16 -39.30 3.86
C ALA A 144 -1.09 -38.75 3.16
N PHE A 145 -0.95 -37.57 2.54
CA PHE A 145 -2.03 -36.86 1.91
C PHE A 145 -1.60 -36.33 0.54
N THR A 146 -2.49 -36.45 -0.44
CA THR A 146 -2.41 -35.70 -1.69
C THR A 146 -2.96 -34.30 -1.45
N MET A 147 -2.16 -33.28 -1.70
CA MET A 147 -2.54 -31.88 -1.54
C MET A 147 -3.00 -31.28 -2.86
N HIS A 148 -4.12 -30.57 -2.83
CA HIS A 148 -4.60 -29.71 -3.91
C HIS A 148 -4.66 -28.27 -3.41
N ILE A 149 -3.97 -27.38 -4.12
CA ILE A 149 -3.95 -25.94 -3.83
C ILE A 149 -4.86 -25.28 -4.86
N GLY A 150 -5.80 -24.47 -4.39
CA GLY A 150 -6.67 -23.69 -5.26
C GLY A 150 -7.37 -22.57 -4.49
N GLY A 151 -7.58 -21.45 -5.16
CA GLY A 151 -8.26 -20.28 -4.64
C GLY A 151 -8.85 -19.46 -5.77
#